data_AF-T1A454-F1
#
_entry.id   AF-T1A454-F1
#
_cell.length_a   1.000
_cell.length_b   1.000
_cell.length_c   1.000
_cell.angle_alpha   90.00
_cell.angle_beta   90.00
_cell.angle_gamma   90.00
#
_symmetry.space_group_name_H-M   'P 1'
#
loop_
_entity.id
_entity.type
_entity.pdbx_description
1 polymer ?
#
loop_
_entity_poly.entity_id
_entity_poly.type
_entity_poly.pdbx_seq_one_letter_code
_entity_poly.pdbx_strand_id
1 'polypeptide(L)'
;TVAEYLEGWLAGLAGTVRPTTAEKYRRDLARHVVPRVGRLPLARLTPDRLARLYGELAAAGLAPMSVRHIHAELHRALEQGVRRGAVARNVAALVDPPQAVRSEMRPLTPEQVRALLAAARGDRLEALCVLAGTTGMRRGELLGLRWADVDLAGG
;
A
#
# COMPACT_ATOMS: atom_id res chain seq x y z
N THR A 1 -10.81 0.49 22.84
CA THR A 1 -10.79 1.73 22.01
C THR A 1 -10.61 1.38 20.54
N VAL A 2 -10.65 2.35 19.62
CA VAL A 2 -10.36 2.10 18.19
C VAL A 2 -8.95 1.56 18.01
N ALA A 3 -7.96 2.09 18.76
CA ALA A 3 -6.57 1.61 18.71
C ALA A 3 -6.47 0.13 19.09
N GLU A 4 -6.98 -0.26 20.27
CA GLU A 4 -6.98 -1.66 20.74
C GLU A 4 -7.66 -2.61 19.73
N TYR A 5 -8.77 -2.17 19.14
CA TYR A 5 -9.48 -2.96 18.13
C TYR A 5 -8.61 -3.19 16.89
N LEU A 6 -7.97 -2.14 16.37
CA LEU A 6 -7.10 -2.22 15.20
C LEU A 6 -5.85 -3.07 15.48
N GLU A 7 -5.28 -2.99 16.69
CA GLU A 7 -4.16 -3.84 17.11
C GLU A 7 -4.55 -5.32 17.13
N GLY A 8 -5.69 -5.65 17.75
CA GLY A 8 -6.21 -7.02 17.76
C GLY A 8 -6.55 -7.53 16.35
N TRP A 9 -7.09 -6.65 15.50
CA TRP A 9 -7.31 -6.96 14.09
C TRP A 9 -6.01 -7.26 13.34
N LEU A 10 -4.98 -6.41 13.49
CA LEU A 10 -3.67 -6.60 12.88
C LEU A 10 -2.99 -7.90 13.35
N ALA A 11 -3.09 -8.23 14.64
CA ALA A 11 -2.57 -9.49 15.18
C ALA A 11 -3.25 -10.71 14.52
N GLY A 12 -4.58 -10.63 14.32
CA GLY A 12 -5.36 -11.66 13.64
C GLY A 12 -5.09 -11.80 12.15
N LEU A 13 -4.36 -10.88 11.52
CA LEU A 13 -3.97 -11.00 10.10
C LEU A 13 -2.74 -11.89 9.89
N ALA A 14 -1.97 -12.19 10.94
CA ALA A 14 -0.79 -13.04 10.85
C ALA A 14 -1.15 -14.40 10.21
N GLY A 15 -0.43 -14.78 9.15
CA GLY A 15 -0.68 -16.01 8.40
C GLY A 15 -1.82 -15.97 7.37
N THR A 16 -2.66 -14.93 7.38
CA THR A 16 -3.76 -14.77 6.40
C THR A 16 -3.40 -13.84 5.23
N VAL A 17 -2.41 -12.96 5.42
CA VAL A 17 -1.91 -12.04 4.41
C VAL A 17 -0.39 -12.12 4.32
N ARG A 18 0.17 -11.65 3.21
CA ARG A 18 1.63 -11.54 3.06
C ARG A 18 2.20 -10.65 4.18
N PRO A 19 3.38 -10.97 4.74
CA PRO A 19 4.00 -10.16 5.80
C PRO A 19 4.15 -8.68 5.44
N THR A 20 4.50 -8.38 4.19
CA THR A 20 4.63 -7.01 3.68
C THR A 20 3.31 -6.24 3.68
N THR A 21 2.19 -6.93 3.45
CA THR A 21 0.85 -6.34 3.53
C THR A 21 0.47 -6.03 4.97
N ALA A 22 0.71 -6.95 5.90
CA ALA A 22 0.45 -6.72 7.32
C ALA A 22 1.30 -5.55 7.86
N GLU A 23 2.57 -5.47 7.47
CA GLU A 23 3.45 -4.37 7.87
C GLU A 23 3.01 -3.03 7.30
N LYS A 24 2.57 -3.00 6.03
CA LYS A 24 1.96 -1.80 5.44
C LYS A 24 0.76 -1.33 6.27
N TYR A 25 -0.18 -2.23 6.57
CA TYR A 25 -1.37 -1.87 7.35
C TYR A 25 -1.00 -1.35 8.73
N ARG A 26 -0.08 -2.03 9.44
CA ARG A 26 0.41 -1.60 10.75
C ARG A 26 0.98 -0.18 10.68
N ARG A 27 1.90 0.07 9.75
CA ARG A 27 2.54 1.38 9.56
C ARG A 27 1.52 2.47 9.27
N ASP A 28 0.62 2.22 8.31
CA ASP A 28 -0.33 3.23 7.84
C ASP A 28 -1.35 3.56 8.95
N LEU A 29 -1.90 2.55 9.64
CA LEU A 29 -2.81 2.76 10.78
C LEU A 29 -2.14 3.45 11.97
N ALA A 30 -0.94 3.01 12.36
CA ALA A 30 -0.21 3.60 13.49
C ALA A 30 0.19 5.06 13.24
N ARG A 31 0.57 5.40 12.00
CA ARG A 31 1.01 6.76 11.64
C ARG A 31 -0.16 7.72 11.43
N HIS A 32 -1.26 7.24 10.84
CA HIS A 32 -2.30 8.13 10.33
C HIS A 32 -3.61 8.06 11.11
N VAL A 33 -4.01 6.87 11.56
CA VAL A 33 -5.32 6.65 12.20
C VAL A 33 -5.24 6.76 13.71
N VAL A 34 -4.37 5.98 14.34
CA VAL A 34 -4.26 5.88 15.81
C VAL A 34 -4.07 7.26 16.48
N PRO A 35 -3.21 8.17 15.96
CA PRO A 35 -3.01 9.48 16.59
C PRO A 35 -4.24 10.39 16.58
N ARG A 36 -5.19 10.17 15.66
CA ARG A 36 -6.34 11.06 15.44
C ARG A 36 -7.63 10.50 16.03
N VAL A 37 -7.87 9.20 15.87
CA VAL A 37 -9.14 8.55 16.29
C VAL A 37 -8.93 7.35 17.21
N GLY A 38 -7.68 6.94 17.47
CA GLY A 38 -7.36 5.73 18.24
C GLY A 38 -7.93 5.71 19.66
N ARG A 39 -7.97 6.87 20.32
CA ARG A 39 -8.50 7.01 21.69
C ARG A 39 -10.02 6.90 21.80
N LEU A 40 -10.75 7.01 20.69
CA LEU A 40 -12.20 6.94 20.72
C LEU A 40 -12.67 5.54 21.08
N PRO A 41 -13.78 5.37 21.82
CA PRO A 41 -14.49 4.11 21.88
C PRO A 41 -14.89 3.67 20.47
N LEU A 42 -14.72 2.39 20.14
CA LEU A 42 -15.01 1.86 18.80
C LEU A 42 -16.45 2.16 18.38
N ALA A 43 -17.40 2.02 19.30
CA ALA A 43 -18.82 2.33 19.08
C ALA A 43 -19.11 3.82 18.81
N ARG A 44 -18.20 4.73 19.15
CA ARG A 44 -18.33 6.18 18.89
C ARG A 44 -17.65 6.62 17.60
N LEU A 45 -17.06 5.69 16.84
CA LEU A 45 -16.54 6.00 15.51
C LEU A 45 -17.71 6.21 14.55
N THR A 46 -17.86 7.43 14.04
CA THR A 46 -18.96 7.83 13.15
C THR A 46 -18.47 8.08 11.72
N PRO A 47 -19.37 8.04 10.72
CA PRO A 47 -19.04 8.46 9.35
C PRO A 47 -18.41 9.86 9.30
N ASP A 48 -18.99 10.86 9.98
CA ASP A 48 -18.45 12.22 10.02
C ASP A 48 -17.04 12.29 10.61
N ARG A 49 -16.72 11.43 11.58
CA ARG A 49 -15.38 11.38 12.16
C ARG A 49 -14.37 10.79 11.18
N LEU A 50 -14.76 9.81 10.37
CA LEU A 50 -13.92 9.28 9.29
C LEU A 50 -13.74 10.29 8.15
N ALA A 51 -14.80 10.98 7.75
CA ALA A 51 -14.71 12.05 6.75
C ALA A 51 -13.74 13.16 7.21
N ARG A 52 -13.85 13.58 8.49
CA ARG A 52 -12.92 14.55 9.09
C ARG A 52 -11.48 14.03 9.12
N LEU A 53 -11.28 12.76 9.49
CA LEU A 53 -9.97 12.11 9.46
C LEU A 53 -9.36 12.19 8.05
N TYR A 54 -10.12 11.89 7.00
CA TYR A 54 -9.62 11.96 5.62
C TYR A 54 -9.27 13.40 5.21
N GLY A 55 -10.08 14.39 5.60
CA GLY A 55 -9.79 15.80 5.40
C GLY A 55 -8.51 16.25 6.11
N GLU A 56 -8.32 15.84 7.37
CA GLU A 56 -7.10 16.14 8.15
C GLU A 56 -5.85 15.50 7.53
N LEU A 57 -5.97 14.30 6.97
CA LEU A 57 -4.85 13.63 6.28
C LEU A 57 -4.50 14.33 4.96
N ALA A 58 -5.49 14.73 4.17
CA ALA A 58 -5.27 15.50 2.95
C ALA A 58 -4.63 16.86 3.27
N ALA A 59 -5.13 17.57 4.28
CA ALA A 59 -4.56 18.84 4.74
C ALA A 59 -3.12 18.71 5.25
N ALA A 60 -2.75 17.54 5.79
CA ALA A 60 -1.39 17.21 6.18
C ALA A 60 -0.47 16.82 5.00
N GLY A 61 -0.93 16.98 3.75
CA GLY A 61 -0.14 16.74 2.53
C GLY A 61 -0.10 15.28 2.07
N LEU A 62 -0.97 14.41 2.60
CA LEU A 62 -1.00 13.01 2.17
C LEU A 62 -1.64 12.90 0.77
N ALA A 63 -1.01 12.13 -0.11
CA ALA A 63 -1.54 11.90 -1.45
C ALA A 63 -2.94 11.25 -1.38
N PRO A 64 -3.88 11.61 -2.29
CA PRO A 64 -5.23 11.03 -2.30
C PRO A 64 -5.25 9.49 -2.34
N MET A 65 -4.34 8.86 -3.09
CA MET A 65 -4.20 7.40 -3.11
C MET A 65 -3.85 6.82 -1.73
N SER A 66 -3.01 7.50 -0.96
CA SER A 66 -2.66 7.06 0.40
C SER A 66 -3.87 7.13 1.33
N VAL A 67 -4.69 8.19 1.23
CA VAL A 67 -5.94 8.30 2.00
C VAL A 67 -6.92 7.19 1.61
N ARG A 68 -7.04 6.86 0.32
CA ARG A 68 -7.86 5.72 -0.15
C ARG A 68 -7.37 4.38 0.39
N HIS A 69 -6.06 4.17 0.48
CA HIS A 69 -5.52 2.95 1.09
C HIS A 69 -5.89 2.84 2.57
N ILE A 70 -5.73 3.94 3.32
CA ILE A 70 -6.12 3.98 4.74
C ILE A 70 -7.62 3.72 4.91
N HIS A 71 -8.45 4.29 4.02
CA HIS A 71 -9.88 4.00 3.99
C HIS A 71 -10.17 2.52 3.75
N ALA A 72 -9.53 1.89 2.76
CA ALA A 72 -9.72 0.47 2.46
C ALA A 72 -9.29 -0.43 3.63
N GLU A 73 -8.22 -0.07 4.34
CA GLU A 73 -7.76 -0.76 5.55
C GLU A 73 -8.78 -0.67 6.67
N LEU A 74 -9.31 0.53 6.94
CA LEU A 74 -10.37 0.75 7.93
C LEU A 74 -11.66 0.03 7.57
N HIS A 75 -12.05 0.04 6.29
CA HIS A 75 -13.22 -0.68 5.80
C HIS A 75 -13.08 -2.17 6.08
N ARG A 76 -11.93 -2.77 5.72
CA ARG A 76 -11.66 -4.19 5.96
C ARG A 76 -11.68 -4.52 7.46
N ALA A 77 -11.07 -3.67 8.28
CA ALA A 77 -11.04 -3.86 9.72
C ALA A 77 -12.44 -3.80 10.33
N LEU A 78 -13.23 -2.78 9.99
CA LEU A 78 -14.59 -2.61 10.53
C LEU A 78 -15.56 -3.68 10.02
N GLU A 79 -15.40 -4.15 8.78
CA GLU A 79 -16.21 -5.24 8.25
C GLU A 79 -15.97 -6.56 9.00
N GLN A 80 -14.71 -6.87 9.34
CA GLN A 80 -14.42 -7.99 10.23
C GLN A 80 -15.02 -7.77 11.63
N GLY A 81 -15.11 -6.52 12.08
CA GLY A 81 -15.74 -6.14 13.34
C GLY A 81 -17.24 -6.42 13.34
N VAL A 82 -17.92 -6.13 12.23
CA VAL A 82 -19.33 -6.48 12.05
C VAL A 82 -19.52 -8.00 12.11
N ARG A 83 -18.72 -8.76 11.36
CA ARG A 83 -18.80 -10.23 11.34
C ARG A 83 -18.57 -10.87 12.71
N ARG A 84 -17.80 -10.21 13.58
CA ARG A 84 -17.49 -10.65 14.95
C ARG A 84 -18.40 -10.04 16.01
N GLY A 85 -19.39 -9.22 15.63
CA GLY A 85 -20.29 -8.54 16.57
C GLY A 85 -19.64 -7.43 17.40
N ALA A 86 -18.42 -6.98 17.05
CA ALA A 86 -17.71 -5.91 17.76
C ALA A 86 -18.28 -4.51 17.44
N VAL A 87 -18.89 -4.35 16.25
CA VAL A 87 -19.60 -3.14 15.83
C VAL A 87 -20.90 -3.53 15.13
N ALA A 88 -21.95 -2.73 15.28
CA ALA A 88 -23.24 -3.00 14.66
C ALA A 88 -23.24 -2.79 13.13
N ARG A 89 -22.37 -1.91 12.62
CA ARG A 89 -22.24 -1.61 11.20
C ARG A 89 -20.85 -1.13 10.84
N ASN A 90 -20.48 -1.27 9.57
CA ASN A 90 -19.25 -0.73 9.03
C ASN A 90 -19.47 0.75 8.67
N VAL A 91 -19.00 1.66 9.53
CA VAL A 91 -19.14 3.11 9.28
C VAL A 91 -18.25 3.61 8.14
N ALA A 92 -17.19 2.90 7.76
CA ALA A 92 -16.38 3.27 6.61
C ALA A 92 -17.11 3.02 5.28
N ALA A 93 -18.06 2.09 5.23
CA ALA A 93 -18.89 1.87 4.04
C ALA A 93 -19.86 3.04 3.75
N LEU A 94 -20.01 3.98 4.68
CA LEU A 94 -20.92 5.13 4.60
C LEU A 94 -20.17 6.44 4.28
N VAL A 95 -18.88 6.37 3.94
CA VAL A 95 -18.04 7.54 3.68
C VAL A 95 -17.24 7.33 2.41
N ASP A 96 -17.34 8.27 1.49
CA ASP A 96 -16.51 8.25 0.29
C ASP A 96 -15.10 8.81 0.58
N PRO A 97 -14.03 8.06 0.29
CA PRO A 97 -12.68 8.60 0.38
C PRO A 97 -12.43 9.59 -0.77
N PRO A 98 -11.44 10.49 -0.64
CA PRO A 98 -11.11 11.43 -1.70
C PRO A 98 -10.85 10.73 -3.04
N GLN A 99 -11.24 11.39 -4.12
CA GLN A 99 -10.91 10.93 -5.46
C GLN A 99 -9.39 11.02 -5.66
N ALA A 100 -8.80 9.91 -6.07
CA ALA A 100 -7.40 9.90 -6.42
C ALA A 100 -7.24 10.06 -7.91
N VAL A 101 -6.65 11.17 -8.32
CA VAL A 101 -6.19 11.35 -9.69
C VAL A 101 -5.01 10.41 -9.89
N ARG A 102 -5.11 9.51 -10.88
CA ARG A 102 -3.97 8.67 -11.26
C ARG A 102 -2.91 9.59 -11.85
N SER A 103 -1.74 9.62 -11.23
CA SER A 103 -0.58 10.21 -11.87
C SER A 103 -0.23 9.36 -13.09
N GLU A 104 -0.11 10.01 -14.24
CA GLU A 104 0.32 9.34 -15.46
C GLU A 104 1.80 8.95 -15.32
N MET A 105 2.06 7.65 -15.43
CA MET A 105 3.43 7.15 -15.48
C MET A 105 4.06 7.62 -16.78
N ARG A 106 5.21 8.28 -16.70
CA ARG A 106 5.99 8.69 -17.87
C ARG A 106 7.04 7.63 -18.17
N PRO A 107 6.80 6.72 -19.14
CA PRO A 107 7.80 5.73 -19.52
C PRO A 107 9.01 6.41 -20.15
N LEU A 108 10.18 5.79 -20.04
CA LEU A 108 11.36 6.24 -20.76
C LEU A 108 11.15 6.04 -22.26
N THR A 109 11.59 7.02 -23.06
CA THR A 109 11.65 6.84 -24.53
C THR A 109 12.77 5.89 -24.91
N PRO A 110 12.75 5.29 -26.13
CA PRO A 110 13.84 4.45 -26.60
C PRO A 110 15.22 5.12 -26.52
N GLU A 111 15.30 6.42 -26.78
CA GLU A 111 16.52 7.23 -26.69
C GLU A 111 17.01 7.32 -25.24
N GLN A 112 16.10 7.54 -24.30
CA GLN A 112 16.41 7.60 -22.88
C GLN A 112 16.83 6.24 -22.32
N VAL A 113 16.23 5.14 -22.78
CA VAL A 113 16.67 3.78 -22.44
C VAL A 113 18.08 3.55 -22.98
N ARG A 114 18.37 3.90 -24.25
CA ARG A 114 19.73 3.78 -24.80
C ARG A 114 20.74 4.61 -24.00
N ALA A 115 20.39 5.82 -23.60
CA ALA A 115 21.24 6.68 -22.78
C ALA A 115 21.49 6.06 -21.39
N LEU A 116 20.46 5.51 -20.75
CA LEU A 116 20.58 4.80 -19.47
C LEU A 116 21.53 3.60 -19.59
N LEU A 117 21.35 2.77 -20.62
CA LEU A 117 22.19 1.59 -20.84
C LEU A 117 23.64 1.96 -21.16
N ALA A 118 23.86 3.04 -21.93
CA ALA A 118 25.21 3.55 -22.19
C ALA A 118 25.89 4.05 -20.91
N ALA A 119 25.16 4.76 -20.06
CA ALA A 119 25.67 5.28 -18.79
C ALA A 119 25.95 4.17 -17.75
N ALA A 120 25.23 3.05 -17.83
CA ALA A 120 25.41 1.92 -16.92
C ALA A 120 26.59 1.00 -17.29
N ARG A 121 27.23 1.19 -18.46
CA ARG A 121 28.34 0.32 -18.89
C ARG A 121 29.49 0.32 -17.90
N GLY A 122 29.92 -0.87 -17.48
CA GLY A 122 30.97 -1.06 -16.48
C GLY A 122 30.52 -0.81 -15.03
N ASP A 123 29.28 -0.37 -14.80
CA ASP A 123 28.72 -0.28 -13.45
C ASP A 123 28.28 -1.67 -12.98
N ARG A 124 28.35 -1.90 -11.67
CA ARG A 124 27.84 -3.12 -11.03
C ARG A 124 26.37 -3.42 -11.38
N LEU A 125 25.57 -2.39 -11.70
CA LEU A 125 24.16 -2.50 -12.06
C LEU A 125 23.91 -2.65 -13.57
N GLU A 126 24.94 -2.73 -14.41
CA GLU A 126 24.79 -2.83 -15.87
C GLU A 126 23.80 -3.94 -16.27
N ALA A 127 24.04 -5.18 -15.81
CA ALA A 127 23.20 -6.33 -16.11
C ALA A 127 21.75 -6.13 -15.65
N LEU A 128 21.56 -5.50 -14.48
CA LEU A 128 20.23 -5.18 -13.96
C LEU A 128 19.50 -4.18 -14.85
N CYS A 129 20.19 -3.12 -15.29
CA CYS A 129 19.65 -2.10 -16.19
C CYS A 129 19.28 -2.69 -17.56
N VAL A 130 20.14 -3.54 -18.12
CA VAL A 130 19.88 -4.25 -19.38
C VAL A 130 18.62 -5.10 -19.25
N LEU A 131 18.57 -6.00 -18.27
CA LEU A 131 17.43 -6.88 -18.07
C LEU A 131 16.14 -6.10 -17.80
N ALA A 132 16.17 -5.06 -16.95
CA ALA A 132 15.01 -4.22 -16.68
C ALA A 132 14.49 -3.52 -17.94
N GLY A 133 15.39 -3.06 -18.82
CA GLY A 133 15.04 -2.34 -20.04
C GLY A 133 14.55 -3.22 -21.18
N THR A 134 14.90 -4.52 -21.21
CA THR A 134 14.63 -5.40 -22.35
C THR A 134 13.61 -6.51 -22.09
N THR A 135 13.40 -6.91 -20.83
CA THR A 135 12.56 -8.07 -20.50
C THR A 135 11.17 -7.71 -19.96
N GLY A 136 11.00 -6.47 -19.48
CA GLY A 136 9.78 -6.05 -18.79
C GLY A 136 9.56 -6.70 -17.42
N MET A 137 10.56 -7.41 -16.88
CA MET A 137 10.49 -8.05 -15.57
C MET A 137 10.25 -7.02 -14.46
N ARG A 138 9.49 -7.43 -13.44
CA ARG A 138 9.31 -6.61 -12.22
C ARG A 138 10.61 -6.61 -11.42
N ARG A 139 10.85 -5.52 -10.68
CA ARG A 139 12.03 -5.40 -9.80
C ARG A 139 12.23 -6.61 -8.87
N GLY A 140 11.15 -7.18 -8.34
CA GLY A 140 11.25 -8.37 -7.48
C GLY A 140 11.71 -9.63 -8.22
N GLU A 141 11.37 -9.76 -9.50
CA GLU A 141 11.79 -10.87 -10.35
C GLU A 141 13.27 -10.70 -10.72
N LEU A 142 13.67 -9.48 -11.12
CA LEU A 142 15.06 -9.15 -11.42
C LEU A 142 16.01 -9.43 -10.25
N LEU A 143 15.61 -9.03 -9.04
CA LEU A 143 16.43 -9.24 -7.83
C LEU A 143 16.38 -10.69 -7.33
N GLY A 144 15.40 -11.48 -7.79
CA GLY A 144 15.24 -12.88 -7.43
C GLY A 144 15.83 -13.86 -8.44
N LEU A 145 16.24 -13.37 -9.62
CA LEU A 145 16.70 -14.18 -10.75
C LEU A 145 17.98 -14.95 -10.40
N ARG A 146 17.98 -16.26 -10.65
CA ARG A 146 19.12 -17.16 -10.45
C ARG A 146 19.58 -17.72 -11.79
N TRP A 147 20.82 -18.20 -11.84
CA TRP A 147 21.35 -18.89 -13.03
C TRP A 147 20.51 -20.10 -13.46
N ALA A 148 19.87 -20.78 -12.51
CA ALA A 148 18.98 -21.92 -12.81
C ALA A 148 17.65 -21.51 -13.48
N ASP A 149 17.29 -20.22 -13.43
CA ASP A 149 16.07 -19.70 -14.06
C ASP A 149 16.31 -19.27 -15.52
N VAL A 150 17.56 -19.33 -15.99
CA VAL A 150 17.98 -18.85 -17.31
C VAL A 150 18.31 -20.04 -18.22
N ASP A 151 17.53 -20.21 -19.27
CA ASP A 151 17.81 -21.17 -20.33
C ASP A 151 18.45 -20.46 -21.54
N LEU A 152 19.77 -20.43 -21.58
CA LEU A 152 20.51 -19.84 -22.70
C LEU A 152 20.44 -20.66 -23.99
N ALA A 153 19.99 -21.92 -23.92
CA ALA A 153 19.84 -22.77 -25.11
C ALA A 153 18.45 -22.60 -25.75
N GLY A 154 17.42 -22.38 -24.93
CA GLY A 154 16.04 -22.15 -25.36
C GLY A 154 15.72 -20.73 -25.81
N GLY A 155 16.49 -19.74 -25.36
CA GLY A 155 16.28 -18.32 -25.65
C GLY A 155 15.43 -17.61 -24.60
#